data_AF-A0A972A5F0-F1
#
_entry.id   AF-A0A972A5F0-F1
#
_cell.length_a   1.000
_cell.length_b   1.000
_cell.length_c   1.000
_cell.angle_alpha   90.00
_cell.angle_beta   90.00
_cell.angle_gamma   90.00
#
_symmetry.space_group_name_H-M   'P 1'
#
loop_
_entity.id
_entity.type
_entity.pdbx_description
1 polymer ?
#
loop_
_entity_poly.entity_id
_entity_poly.type
_entity_poly.pdbx_seq_one_letter_code
_entity_poly.pdbx_strand_id
1 'polypeptide(L)'
;MSSINPKKDFAKRDMNFFAEFTEKSAKMKRYLGFAFVIGFAVIVVVVGVIIVQLIMNQVIQNNINDLKKELASDEYQDLGLEYDNLSNTLQTKTDYYFALTSHKANVDSVITSDLDAIRLLEACIPSDTMITGYETTAGVFTVSGQTFSYYSGVEIVNMLNNSDLFNDVEISIIRYDPAENNEEASTYVHNVINNYYEFTITGSIVGDYVVSVVAYNNTDLNALGGVNATSVESGDSYTLDNIMTREENGVTYTLESILVNGTTLTEEEFSFVSNNDVFSFVPNSNASIVLNYVNASAATESTEGSES
;
A
#
# COMPACT_ATOMS: atom_id res chain seq x y z
N MET A 1 29.90 -138.98 33.84
CA MET A 1 28.80 -138.19 34.45
C MET A 1 29.41 -136.92 35.05
N SER A 2 28.83 -135.75 34.74
CA SER A 2 28.94 -134.44 35.43
C SER A 2 30.33 -133.80 35.56
N SER A 3 30.54 -132.48 35.49
CA SER A 3 29.66 -131.32 35.70
C SER A 3 30.16 -130.04 34.99
N ILE A 4 29.25 -129.06 34.88
CA ILE A 4 29.30 -127.77 34.19
C ILE A 4 29.66 -126.60 35.16
N ASN A 5 30.58 -125.70 34.74
CA ASN A 5 30.78 -124.24 35.04
C ASN A 5 31.03 -123.72 36.50
N PRO A 6 31.46 -122.45 36.73
CA PRO A 6 31.64 -121.31 35.79
C PRO A 6 32.95 -120.47 35.91
N LYS A 7 33.22 -119.72 34.82
CA LYS A 7 34.04 -118.49 34.77
C LYS A 7 33.39 -117.34 35.57
N LYS A 8 34.19 -116.50 36.23
CA LYS A 8 33.95 -115.09 36.62
C LYS A 8 35.16 -114.62 37.46
N ASP A 9 35.67 -113.41 37.45
CA ASP A 9 35.43 -112.18 36.68
C ASP A 9 36.60 -111.27 37.11
N PHE A 10 37.61 -111.08 36.25
CA PHE A 10 38.52 -109.94 36.38
C PHE A 10 38.00 -108.89 35.41
N ALA A 11 36.94 -108.20 35.84
CA ALA A 11 36.45 -107.01 35.17
C ALA A 11 37.56 -105.96 35.17
N LYS A 12 38.22 -105.85 34.01
CA LYS A 12 39.12 -104.75 33.68
C LYS A 12 38.37 -103.44 33.88
N ARG A 13 38.81 -102.69 34.88
CA ARG A 13 38.51 -101.27 35.04
C ARG A 13 39.29 -100.51 33.96
N ASP A 14 38.86 -100.61 32.70
CA ASP A 14 39.32 -99.72 31.62
C ASP A 14 38.72 -98.35 31.90
N MET A 15 39.49 -97.51 32.59
CA MET A 15 39.17 -96.11 32.83
C MET A 15 39.36 -95.35 31.51
N ASN A 16 38.25 -94.83 31.01
CA ASN A 16 38.13 -94.00 29.82
C ASN A 16 38.97 -92.71 29.90
N PHE A 17 40.24 -92.77 29.51
CA PHE A 17 41.10 -91.58 29.37
C PHE A 17 40.61 -90.61 28.26
N PHE A 18 39.82 -91.11 27.30
CA PHE A 18 39.31 -90.34 26.16
C PHE A 18 37.86 -89.85 26.31
N ALA A 19 37.09 -90.34 27.30
CA ALA A 19 35.71 -89.90 27.47
C ALA A 19 35.64 -88.41 27.85
N GLU A 20 36.54 -87.94 28.71
CA GLU A 20 36.55 -86.55 29.17
C GLU A 20 36.98 -85.56 28.07
N PHE A 21 37.87 -85.97 27.16
CA PHE A 21 38.23 -85.19 25.96
C PHE A 21 37.13 -85.21 24.88
N THR A 22 36.41 -86.33 24.75
CA THR A 22 35.31 -86.45 23.78
C THR A 22 34.07 -85.69 24.24
N GLU A 23 33.78 -85.67 25.54
CA GLU A 23 32.64 -84.94 26.11
C GLU A 23 32.85 -83.42 26.08
N LYS A 24 34.06 -82.93 26.36
CA LYS A 24 34.41 -81.50 26.20
C LYS A 24 34.34 -81.05 24.73
N SER A 25 34.78 -81.88 23.79
CA SER A 25 34.67 -81.60 22.35
C SER A 25 33.21 -81.61 21.86
N ALA A 26 32.39 -82.54 22.33
CA ALA A 26 30.98 -82.60 21.99
C ALA A 26 30.18 -81.39 22.55
N LYS A 27 30.49 -80.96 23.78
CA LYS A 27 29.91 -79.73 24.36
C LYS A 27 30.35 -78.49 23.57
N MET A 28 31.63 -78.36 23.24
CA MET A 28 32.16 -77.24 22.44
C MET A 28 31.48 -77.15 21.05
N LYS A 29 31.31 -78.28 20.36
CA LYS A 29 30.60 -78.33 19.05
C LYS A 29 29.14 -77.89 19.15
N ARG A 30 28.43 -78.26 20.23
CA ARG A 30 27.05 -77.82 20.48
C ARG A 30 26.97 -76.31 20.72
N TYR A 31 27.86 -75.75 21.54
CA TYR A 31 27.91 -74.31 21.78
C TYR A 31 28.25 -73.51 20.52
N LEU A 32 29.20 -74.00 19.71
CA LEU A 32 29.55 -73.38 18.42
C LEU A 32 28.36 -73.42 17.44
N GLY A 33 27.62 -74.53 17.42
CA GLY A 33 26.40 -74.69 16.61
C GLY A 33 25.30 -73.71 17.02
N PHE A 34 25.04 -73.55 18.32
CA PHE A 34 24.07 -72.56 18.82
C PHE A 34 24.49 -71.12 18.49
N ALA A 35 25.78 -70.79 18.65
CA ALA A 35 26.30 -69.46 18.30
C ALA A 35 26.14 -69.15 16.81
N PHE A 36 26.36 -70.14 15.93
CA PHE A 36 26.17 -69.98 14.49
C PHE A 36 24.70 -69.77 14.12
N VAL A 37 23.77 -70.53 14.71
CA VAL A 37 22.33 -70.38 14.47
C VAL A 37 21.82 -69.02 14.93
N ILE A 38 22.25 -68.57 16.12
CA ILE A 38 21.89 -67.25 16.65
C ILE A 38 22.48 -66.15 15.77
N GLY A 39 23.75 -66.25 15.38
CA GLY A 39 24.41 -65.28 14.50
C GLY A 39 23.73 -65.20 13.13
N PHE A 40 23.38 -66.34 12.54
CA PHE A 40 22.65 -66.40 11.27
C PHE A 40 21.25 -65.79 11.39
N ALA A 41 20.52 -66.06 12.47
CA ALA A 41 19.21 -65.47 12.71
C ALA A 41 19.28 -63.94 12.81
N VAL A 42 20.29 -63.39 13.48
CA VAL A 42 20.51 -61.93 13.57
C VAL A 42 20.78 -61.33 12.19
N ILE A 43 21.61 -61.98 11.36
CA ILE A 43 21.90 -61.52 9.99
C ILE A 43 20.63 -61.47 9.14
N VAL A 44 19.78 -62.50 9.22
CA VAL A 44 18.50 -62.54 8.48
C VAL A 44 17.57 -61.40 8.90
N VAL A 45 17.50 -61.09 10.21
CA VAL A 45 16.70 -59.96 10.71
C VAL A 45 17.24 -58.62 10.20
N VAL A 46 18.56 -58.41 10.25
CA VAL A 46 19.19 -57.17 9.77
C VAL A 46 18.97 -56.99 8.26
N VAL A 47 19.16 -58.04 7.47
CA VAL A 47 18.90 -58.00 6.02
C VAL A 47 17.42 -57.73 5.74
N GLY A 48 16.50 -58.34 6.49
CA GLY A 48 15.07 -58.07 6.38
C GLY A 48 14.71 -56.61 6.62
N VAL A 49 15.28 -55.97 7.65
CA VAL A 49 15.06 -54.54 7.96
C VAL A 49 15.58 -53.65 6.84
N ILE A 50 16.77 -53.94 6.28
CA ILE A 50 17.35 -53.18 5.17
C ILE A 50 16.45 -53.25 3.93
N ILE A 51 15.94 -54.44 3.59
CA ILE A 51 15.05 -54.63 2.44
C ILE A 51 13.77 -53.81 2.61
N VAL A 52 13.17 -53.82 3.80
CA VAL A 52 11.95 -53.03 4.09
C VAL A 52 12.22 -51.53 3.94
N GLN A 53 13.36 -51.03 4.43
CA GLN A 53 13.73 -49.61 4.25
C GLN A 53 13.95 -49.24 2.78
N LEU A 54 14.56 -50.12 1.98
CA LEU A 54 14.73 -49.90 0.55
C LEU A 54 13.39 -49.79 -0.18
N ILE A 55 12.43 -50.66 0.15
CA ILE A 55 11.07 -50.61 -0.42
C ILE A 55 10.36 -49.31 -0.03
N MET A 56 10.43 -48.90 1.25
CA MET A 56 9.80 -47.65 1.70
C MET A 56 10.42 -46.42 1.00
N ASN A 57 11.74 -46.37 0.87
CA ASN A 57 12.41 -45.29 0.13
C ASN A 57 11.97 -45.23 -1.33
N GLN A 58 11.79 -46.38 -1.98
CA GLN A 58 11.34 -46.43 -3.37
C GLN A 58 9.88 -45.95 -3.52
N VAL A 59 9.00 -46.28 -2.57
CA VAL A 59 7.62 -45.77 -2.53
C VAL A 59 7.60 -44.25 -2.33
N ILE A 60 8.41 -43.73 -1.40
CA ILE A 60 8.50 -42.28 -1.14
C ILE A 60 9.05 -41.54 -2.38
N GLN A 61 10.08 -42.09 -3.04
CA GLN A 61 10.60 -41.50 -4.28
C GLN A 61 9.56 -41.49 -5.41
N ASN A 62 8.76 -42.55 -5.56
CA ASN A 62 7.68 -42.58 -6.53
C ASN A 62 6.63 -41.51 -6.22
N ASN A 63 6.19 -41.38 -4.97
CA ASN A 63 5.26 -40.34 -4.56
C ASN A 63 5.81 -38.93 -4.80
N ILE A 64 7.11 -38.70 -4.55
CA ILE A 64 7.77 -37.42 -4.86
C ILE A 64 7.78 -37.15 -6.36
N ASN A 65 8.01 -38.17 -7.19
CA ASN A 65 8.01 -38.02 -8.64
C ASN A 65 6.60 -37.77 -9.18
N ASP A 66 5.58 -38.43 -8.62
CA ASP A 66 4.18 -38.21 -8.96
C ASP A 66 3.74 -36.79 -8.58
N LEU A 67 4.08 -36.33 -7.37
CA LEU A 67 3.86 -34.95 -6.94
C LEU A 67 4.59 -33.93 -7.82
N LYS A 68 5.85 -34.19 -8.20
CA LYS A 68 6.60 -33.33 -9.13
C LYS A 68 5.96 -33.29 -10.51
N LYS A 69 5.39 -34.41 -10.97
CA LYS A 69 4.72 -34.51 -12.26
C LYS A 69 3.35 -33.83 -12.24
N GLU A 70 2.65 -33.89 -11.11
CA GLU A 70 1.41 -33.16 -10.85
C GLU A 70 1.67 -31.66 -10.81
N LEU A 71 2.70 -31.20 -10.10
CA LEU A 71 3.11 -29.79 -10.07
C LEU A 71 3.59 -29.29 -11.44
N ALA A 72 4.14 -30.17 -12.26
CA ALA A 72 4.57 -29.89 -13.63
C ALA A 72 3.47 -30.15 -14.67
N SER A 73 2.25 -30.50 -14.25
CA SER A 73 1.14 -30.72 -15.16
C SER A 73 0.61 -29.39 -15.70
N ASP A 74 0.08 -29.45 -16.92
CA ASP A 74 -0.45 -28.29 -17.65
C ASP A 74 -1.55 -27.57 -16.84
N GLU A 75 -2.29 -28.28 -15.98
CA GLU A 75 -3.36 -27.75 -15.14
C GLU A 75 -2.87 -26.73 -14.08
N TYR A 76 -1.70 -26.96 -13.47
CA TYR A 76 -1.11 -26.00 -12.52
C TYR A 76 -0.40 -24.83 -13.23
N GLN A 77 0.09 -25.04 -14.46
CA GLN A 77 0.57 -23.93 -15.29
C GLN A 77 -0.58 -23.05 -15.77
N ASP A 78 -1.69 -23.65 -16.18
CA ASP A 78 -2.92 -22.95 -16.56
C ASP A 78 -3.49 -22.18 -15.37
N LEU A 79 -3.45 -22.73 -14.15
CA LEU A 79 -3.87 -22.02 -12.95
C LEU A 79 -2.98 -20.80 -12.63
N GLY A 80 -1.67 -20.91 -12.89
CA GLY A 80 -0.74 -19.77 -12.79
C GLY A 80 -1.05 -18.69 -13.82
N LEU A 81 -1.30 -19.08 -15.07
CA LEU A 81 -1.72 -18.16 -16.14
C LEU A 81 -3.09 -17.55 -15.88
N GLU A 82 -4.02 -18.30 -15.28
CA GLU A 82 -5.34 -17.81 -14.88
C GLU A 82 -5.22 -16.81 -13.73
N TYR A 83 -4.36 -17.08 -12.75
CA TYR A 83 -4.01 -16.13 -11.69
C TYR A 83 -3.43 -14.83 -12.26
N ASP A 84 -2.44 -14.93 -13.16
CA ASP A 84 -1.82 -13.75 -13.78
C ASP A 84 -2.83 -12.95 -14.61
N ASN A 85 -3.70 -13.63 -15.38
CA ASN A 85 -4.79 -12.98 -16.12
C ASN A 85 -5.81 -12.32 -15.20
N LEU A 86 -6.18 -12.96 -14.10
CA LEU A 86 -7.14 -12.43 -13.14
C LEU A 86 -6.57 -11.23 -12.39
N SER A 87 -5.29 -11.30 -12.01
CA SER A 87 -4.53 -10.19 -11.43
C SER A 87 -4.47 -9.00 -12.39
N ASN A 88 -4.07 -9.21 -13.65
CA ASN A 88 -4.07 -8.16 -14.68
C ASN A 88 -5.47 -7.59 -14.95
N THR A 89 -6.51 -8.44 -14.91
CA THR A 89 -7.90 -8.00 -15.07
C THR A 89 -8.34 -7.13 -13.89
N LEU A 90 -7.97 -7.51 -12.67
CA LEU A 90 -8.25 -6.74 -11.46
C LEU A 90 -7.53 -5.39 -11.50
N GLN A 91 -6.24 -5.39 -11.88
CA GLN A 91 -5.45 -4.19 -12.11
C GLN A 91 -6.15 -3.26 -13.10
N THR A 92 -6.50 -3.77 -14.28
CA THR A 92 -7.17 -3.00 -15.34
C THR A 92 -8.50 -2.41 -14.86
N LYS A 93 -9.27 -3.14 -14.04
CA LYS A 93 -10.51 -2.63 -13.45
C LYS A 93 -10.26 -1.55 -12.42
N THR A 94 -9.23 -1.71 -11.59
CA THR A 94 -8.81 -0.69 -10.62
C THR A 94 -8.35 0.58 -11.34
N ASP A 95 -7.55 0.45 -12.40
CA ASP A 95 -7.13 1.58 -13.24
C ASP A 95 -8.31 2.26 -13.93
N TYR A 96 -9.30 1.49 -14.38
CA TYR A 96 -10.52 2.03 -14.96
C TYR A 96 -11.38 2.76 -13.92
N TYR A 97 -11.49 2.21 -12.71
CA TYR A 97 -12.16 2.86 -11.59
C TYR A 97 -11.43 4.15 -11.15
N PHE A 98 -10.10 4.14 -11.16
CA PHE A 98 -9.25 5.31 -10.96
C PHE A 98 -9.55 6.38 -12.01
N ALA A 99 -9.52 6.02 -13.30
CA ALA A 99 -9.82 6.94 -14.38
C ALA A 99 -11.25 7.49 -14.26
N LEU A 100 -12.24 6.67 -13.91
CA LEU A 100 -13.63 7.10 -13.75
C LEU A 100 -13.81 8.03 -12.54
N THR A 101 -13.15 7.72 -11.41
CA THR A 101 -13.24 8.52 -10.18
C THR A 101 -12.49 9.84 -10.33
N SER A 102 -11.32 9.83 -10.96
CA SER A 102 -10.59 11.04 -11.34
C SER A 102 -11.38 11.86 -12.35
N HIS A 103 -12.01 11.24 -13.35
CA HIS A 103 -12.81 11.95 -14.33
C HIS A 103 -14.09 12.52 -13.71
N LYS A 104 -14.72 11.80 -12.78
CA LYS A 104 -15.83 12.31 -11.97
C LYS A 104 -15.39 13.48 -11.10
N ALA A 105 -14.25 13.36 -10.40
CA ALA A 105 -13.67 14.47 -9.64
C ALA A 105 -13.36 15.67 -10.55
N ASN A 106 -12.89 15.45 -11.78
CA ASN A 106 -12.63 16.51 -12.76
C ASN A 106 -13.92 17.11 -13.36
N VAL A 107 -14.99 16.34 -13.48
CA VAL A 107 -16.30 16.83 -13.95
C VAL A 107 -17.00 17.60 -12.84
N ASP A 108 -16.94 17.08 -11.61
CA ASP A 108 -17.38 17.76 -10.40
C ASP A 108 -16.45 18.97 -10.08
N SER A 109 -15.20 18.99 -10.60
CA SER A 109 -14.26 20.12 -10.59
C SER A 109 -14.45 21.10 -11.73
N VAL A 110 -15.32 20.83 -12.73
CA VAL A 110 -15.72 21.88 -13.66
C VAL A 110 -16.68 22.75 -12.89
N ILE A 111 -16.05 23.64 -12.14
CA ILE A 111 -16.57 24.75 -11.38
C ILE A 111 -17.86 25.27 -12.05
N THR A 112 -19.01 24.78 -11.58
CA THR A 112 -20.29 25.49 -11.72
C THR A 112 -20.28 26.73 -10.83
N SER A 113 -19.44 26.76 -9.78
CA SER A 113 -19.35 27.87 -8.83
C SER A 113 -18.73 29.15 -9.39
N ASP A 114 -17.85 29.14 -10.39
CA ASP A 114 -17.25 30.37 -10.98
C ASP A 114 -18.26 31.02 -11.92
N LEU A 115 -18.99 30.24 -12.71
CA LEU A 115 -20.02 30.82 -13.57
C LEU A 115 -21.16 31.39 -12.72
N ASP A 116 -21.54 30.69 -11.65
CA ASP A 116 -22.55 31.17 -10.71
C ASP A 116 -22.01 32.31 -9.82
N ALA A 117 -20.74 32.30 -9.42
CA ALA A 117 -20.08 33.40 -8.71
C ALA A 117 -19.97 34.65 -9.57
N ILE A 118 -19.55 34.53 -10.83
CA ILE A 118 -19.47 35.66 -11.77
C ILE A 118 -20.87 36.23 -12.02
N ARG A 119 -21.89 35.39 -12.18
CA ARG A 119 -23.29 35.85 -12.33
C ARG A 119 -23.83 36.53 -11.07
N LEU A 120 -23.51 36.00 -9.91
CA LEU A 120 -23.95 36.57 -8.63
C LEU A 120 -23.23 37.89 -8.34
N LEU A 121 -21.93 37.95 -8.64
CA LEU A 121 -21.14 39.17 -8.62
C LEU A 121 -21.70 40.22 -9.59
N GLU A 122 -22.03 39.83 -10.83
CA GLU A 122 -22.70 40.71 -11.80
C GLU A 122 -24.00 41.30 -11.25
N ALA A 123 -24.81 40.48 -10.58
CA ALA A 123 -26.06 40.93 -9.96
C ALA A 123 -25.86 41.86 -8.75
N CYS A 124 -24.67 41.84 -8.13
CA CYS A 124 -24.32 42.66 -6.97
C CYS A 124 -23.63 43.98 -7.36
N ILE A 125 -23.32 44.21 -8.63
CA ILE A 125 -22.65 45.43 -9.10
C ILE A 125 -23.69 46.53 -9.39
N PRO A 126 -23.64 47.67 -8.68
CA PRO A 126 -24.49 48.81 -8.96
C PRO A 126 -24.23 49.40 -10.36
N SER A 127 -25.23 50.04 -10.94
CA SER A 127 -25.15 50.60 -12.31
C SER A 127 -24.10 51.70 -12.50
N ASP A 128 -23.58 52.27 -11.42
CA ASP A 128 -22.58 53.33 -11.39
C ASP A 128 -21.16 52.79 -11.08
N THR A 129 -20.96 51.49 -11.22
CA THR A 129 -19.71 50.80 -10.86
C THR A 129 -19.17 50.07 -12.08
N MET A 130 -17.86 50.15 -12.28
CA MET A 130 -17.12 49.45 -13.32
C MET A 130 -16.08 48.52 -12.68
N ILE A 131 -16.09 47.25 -13.08
CA ILE A 131 -15.07 46.29 -12.68
C ILE A 131 -13.89 46.38 -13.66
N THR A 132 -12.69 46.39 -13.11
CA THR A 132 -11.42 46.46 -13.86
C THR A 132 -10.62 45.17 -13.77
N GLY A 133 -10.83 44.38 -12.72
CA GLY A 133 -10.18 43.09 -12.52
C GLY A 133 -11.01 42.18 -11.62
N TYR A 134 -10.97 40.89 -11.93
CA TYR A 134 -11.50 39.81 -11.10
C TYR A 134 -10.49 38.67 -11.12
N GLU A 135 -10.10 38.22 -9.95
CA GLU A 135 -9.25 37.05 -9.77
C GLU A 135 -9.81 36.16 -8.65
N THR A 136 -9.60 34.86 -8.80
CA THR A 136 -9.93 33.89 -7.77
C THR A 136 -8.71 33.00 -7.59
N THR A 137 -8.23 32.89 -6.36
CA THR A 137 -7.10 32.04 -6.00
C THR A 137 -7.37 31.45 -4.63
N ALA A 138 -7.29 30.13 -4.50
CA ALA A 138 -7.41 29.47 -3.19
C ALA A 138 -8.72 29.69 -2.45
N GLY A 139 -9.83 29.83 -3.18
CA GLY A 139 -11.13 30.13 -2.59
C GLY A 139 -11.27 31.57 -2.11
N VAL A 140 -10.20 32.37 -2.23
CA VAL A 140 -10.26 33.82 -2.04
C VAL A 140 -10.52 34.46 -3.40
N PHE A 141 -11.48 35.38 -3.44
CA PHE A 141 -11.72 36.21 -4.60
C PHE A 141 -11.27 37.64 -4.33
N THR A 142 -10.72 38.28 -5.36
CA THR A 142 -10.40 39.69 -5.36
C THR A 142 -11.09 40.36 -6.54
N VAL A 143 -11.83 41.42 -6.28
CA VAL A 143 -12.48 42.26 -7.30
C VAL A 143 -11.92 43.66 -7.17
N SER A 144 -11.38 44.19 -8.26
CA SER A 144 -10.88 45.56 -8.33
C SER A 144 -11.70 46.36 -9.32
N GLY A 145 -12.05 47.60 -8.97
CA GLY A 145 -12.91 48.42 -9.80
C GLY A 145 -12.95 49.88 -9.40
N GLN A 146 -13.83 50.60 -10.08
CA GLN A 146 -14.08 52.01 -9.88
C GLN A 146 -15.57 52.25 -9.72
N THR A 147 -15.94 53.19 -8.85
CA THR A 147 -17.33 53.59 -8.63
C THR A 147 -17.45 55.10 -8.50
N PHE A 148 -18.60 55.65 -8.88
CA PHE A 148 -18.88 57.09 -8.72
C PHE A 148 -19.17 57.49 -7.26
N SER A 149 -19.52 56.52 -6.40
CA SER A 149 -19.93 56.78 -5.02
C SER A 149 -19.29 55.78 -4.06
N TYR A 150 -18.76 56.29 -2.94
CA TYR A 150 -18.27 55.44 -1.85
C TYR A 150 -19.31 54.41 -1.41
N TYR A 151 -20.58 54.83 -1.32
CA TYR A 151 -21.67 53.95 -0.87
C TYR A 151 -21.96 52.80 -1.83
N SER A 152 -21.77 53.02 -3.14
CA SER A 152 -21.97 51.96 -4.14
C SER A 152 -20.92 50.85 -3.97
N GLY A 153 -19.67 51.21 -3.64
CA GLY A 153 -18.66 50.23 -3.24
C GLY A 153 -19.05 49.43 -2.00
N VAL A 154 -19.56 50.11 -0.96
CA VAL A 154 -20.04 49.44 0.27
C VAL A 154 -21.27 48.57 0.01
N GLU A 155 -22.15 48.97 -0.91
CA GLU A 155 -23.35 48.21 -1.29
C GLU A 155 -22.98 46.85 -1.90
N ILE A 156 -21.95 46.80 -2.76
CA ILE A 156 -21.45 45.54 -3.33
C ILE A 156 -21.08 44.56 -2.21
N VAL A 157 -20.31 45.01 -1.22
CA VAL A 157 -19.91 44.15 -0.07
C VAL A 157 -21.11 43.68 0.71
N ASN A 158 -22.06 44.57 0.99
CA ASN A 158 -23.27 44.21 1.72
C ASN A 158 -24.09 43.18 0.94
N MET A 159 -24.20 43.30 -0.39
CA MET A 159 -24.91 42.32 -1.21
C MET A 159 -24.18 40.97 -1.28
N LEU A 160 -22.86 40.98 -1.41
CA LEU A 160 -22.05 39.76 -1.43
C LEU A 160 -22.10 39.02 -0.09
N ASN A 161 -21.95 39.72 1.04
CA ASN A 161 -22.08 39.12 2.38
C ASN A 161 -23.50 38.61 2.71
N ASN A 162 -24.52 39.08 2.00
CA ASN A 162 -25.90 38.57 2.13
C ASN A 162 -26.19 37.41 1.16
N SER A 163 -25.20 36.95 0.41
CA SER A 163 -25.33 35.84 -0.52
C SER A 163 -24.84 34.53 0.10
N ASP A 164 -25.37 33.40 -0.37
CA ASP A 164 -24.98 32.08 0.17
C ASP A 164 -23.59 31.61 -0.32
N LEU A 165 -22.95 32.35 -1.23
CA LEU A 165 -21.74 31.93 -1.93
C LEU A 165 -20.49 32.69 -1.49
N PHE A 166 -20.63 33.87 -0.88
CA PHE A 166 -19.48 34.71 -0.48
C PHE A 166 -19.49 34.96 1.02
N ASN A 167 -18.35 34.74 1.67
CA ASN A 167 -18.14 34.94 3.10
C ASN A 167 -16.97 35.90 3.36
N ASP A 168 -16.99 36.52 4.54
CA ASP A 168 -15.93 37.41 5.04
C ASP A 168 -15.49 38.48 4.02
N VAL A 169 -16.47 39.06 3.32
CA VAL A 169 -16.20 40.04 2.26
C VAL A 169 -15.84 41.38 2.89
N GLU A 170 -14.65 41.86 2.57
CA GLU A 170 -14.10 43.14 2.99
C GLU A 170 -13.85 44.05 1.78
N ILE A 171 -13.77 45.36 2.03
CA ILE A 171 -13.47 46.35 0.98
C ILE A 171 -12.48 47.40 1.46
N SER A 172 -11.51 47.67 0.61
CA SER A 172 -10.71 48.88 0.65
C SER A 172 -11.23 49.84 -0.40
N ILE A 173 -11.58 51.07 0.00
CA ILE A 173 -11.99 52.13 -0.92
C ILE A 173 -11.07 53.33 -0.73
N ILE A 174 -10.48 53.79 -1.82
CA ILE A 174 -9.70 55.01 -1.87
C ILE A 174 -10.34 56.00 -2.84
N ARG A 175 -10.37 57.27 -2.48
CA ARG A 175 -10.80 58.31 -3.41
C ARG A 175 -9.72 58.48 -4.47
N TYR A 176 -10.09 58.40 -5.74
CA TYR A 176 -9.16 58.65 -6.82
C TYR A 176 -8.77 60.14 -6.84
N ASP A 177 -7.48 60.42 -6.65
CA ASP A 177 -6.93 61.77 -6.81
C ASP A 177 -6.18 61.86 -8.16
N PRO A 178 -6.74 62.54 -9.17
CA PRO A 178 -6.08 62.71 -10.46
C PRO A 178 -4.77 63.51 -10.37
N ALA A 179 -4.52 64.27 -9.29
CA ALA A 179 -3.30 65.06 -9.13
C ALA A 179 -2.09 64.22 -8.67
N GLU A 180 -2.32 63.13 -7.92
CA GLU A 180 -1.23 62.27 -7.42
C GLU A 180 -0.71 61.28 -8.47
N ASN A 181 -1.56 60.86 -9.41
CA ASN A 181 -1.22 59.80 -10.36
C ASN A 181 -0.50 60.27 -11.63
N ASN A 182 -0.28 61.57 -11.81
CA ASN A 182 0.55 62.17 -12.87
C ASN A 182 0.25 61.66 -14.31
N GLU A 183 -0.96 61.14 -14.54
CA GLU A 183 -1.43 60.80 -15.86
C GLU A 183 -1.87 62.10 -16.53
N GLU A 184 -1.20 62.49 -17.63
CA GLU A 184 -1.73 63.53 -18.50
C GLU A 184 -3.17 63.13 -18.87
N ALA A 185 -4.13 63.82 -18.27
CA ALA A 185 -5.54 63.49 -18.28
C ALA A 185 -5.97 62.97 -19.65
N SER A 186 -6.10 61.63 -19.78
CA SER A 186 -6.67 61.02 -20.96
C SER A 186 -8.08 61.60 -21.07
N THR A 187 -8.25 62.47 -22.06
CA THR A 187 -9.23 63.56 -22.03
C THR A 187 -10.64 63.06 -22.34
N TYR A 188 -10.88 61.76 -22.19
CA TYR A 188 -12.08 61.05 -22.61
C TYR A 188 -12.77 60.23 -21.50
N VAL A 189 -12.11 59.92 -20.37
CA VAL A 189 -12.70 59.04 -19.34
C VAL A 189 -12.78 59.68 -17.96
N HIS A 190 -11.80 60.49 -17.57
CA HIS A 190 -11.73 61.05 -16.22
C HIS A 190 -12.00 62.56 -16.24
N ASN A 191 -13.29 62.91 -16.25
CA ASN A 191 -13.69 64.30 -16.09
C ASN A 191 -13.39 64.74 -14.65
N VAL A 192 -12.56 65.77 -14.47
CA VAL A 192 -12.07 66.30 -13.17
C VAL A 192 -13.19 66.79 -12.23
N ILE A 193 -14.43 66.81 -12.72
CA ILE A 193 -15.64 67.14 -11.95
C ILE A 193 -16.24 65.89 -11.28
N ASN A 194 -16.01 64.71 -11.83
CA ASN A 194 -16.54 63.46 -11.30
C ASN A 194 -15.57 62.90 -10.26
N ASN A 195 -16.03 62.82 -9.02
CA ASN A 195 -15.32 62.06 -7.98
C ASN A 195 -15.50 60.58 -8.28
N TYR A 196 -14.40 59.88 -8.48
CA TYR A 196 -14.39 58.42 -8.56
C TYR A 196 -13.69 57.86 -7.33
N TYR A 197 -14.10 56.67 -6.94
CA TYR A 197 -13.47 55.89 -5.90
C TYR A 197 -12.96 54.60 -6.53
N GLU A 198 -11.70 54.29 -6.27
CA GLU A 198 -11.14 52.98 -6.58
C GLU A 198 -11.41 52.07 -5.39
N PHE A 199 -11.76 50.83 -5.68
CA PHE A 199 -11.96 49.83 -4.64
C PHE A 199 -11.28 48.52 -4.97
N THR A 200 -10.92 47.81 -3.91
CA THR A 200 -10.54 46.41 -3.92
C THR A 200 -11.39 45.69 -2.90
N ILE A 201 -12.19 44.74 -3.37
CA ILE A 201 -12.98 43.83 -2.54
C ILE A 201 -12.22 42.53 -2.47
N THR A 202 -12.11 41.97 -1.26
CA THR A 202 -11.53 40.64 -1.04
C THR A 202 -12.46 39.86 -0.14
N GLY A 203 -12.62 38.58 -0.40
CA GLY A 203 -13.41 37.70 0.45
C GLY A 203 -13.22 36.24 0.07
N SER A 204 -13.97 35.35 0.69
CA SER A 204 -13.90 33.91 0.43
C SER A 204 -15.15 33.44 -0.31
N ILE A 205 -14.98 32.53 -1.26
CA ILE A 205 -16.06 31.81 -1.94
C ILE A 205 -16.33 30.53 -1.16
N VAL A 206 -17.58 30.33 -0.76
CA VAL A 206 -18.09 29.08 -0.23
C VAL A 206 -18.13 28.08 -1.37
N GLY A 207 -17.26 27.09 -1.29
CA GLY A 207 -17.14 26.05 -2.29
C GLY A 207 -16.56 24.80 -1.67
N ASP A 208 -16.96 23.67 -2.22
CA ASP A 208 -16.41 22.37 -1.85
C ASP A 208 -15.25 22.04 -2.78
N TYR A 209 -14.08 21.77 -2.20
CA TYR A 209 -12.96 21.16 -2.90
C TYR A 209 -13.02 19.65 -2.77
N VAL A 210 -12.79 18.95 -3.87
CA VAL A 210 -12.65 17.49 -3.83
C VAL A 210 -11.19 17.14 -3.62
N VAL A 211 -10.90 16.46 -2.51
CA VAL A 211 -9.59 15.83 -2.25
C VAL A 211 -9.71 14.34 -2.55
N SER A 212 -8.91 13.89 -3.51
CA SER A 212 -8.80 12.47 -3.87
C SER A 212 -7.50 11.90 -3.35
N VAL A 213 -7.56 10.71 -2.75
CA VAL A 213 -6.41 10.01 -2.17
C VAL A 213 -6.31 8.63 -2.77
N VAL A 214 -5.13 8.29 -3.27
CA VAL A 214 -4.79 6.96 -3.77
C VAL A 214 -3.49 6.48 -3.14
N ALA A 215 -3.39 5.19 -2.88
CA ALA A 215 -2.17 4.56 -2.40
C ALA A 215 -1.60 3.63 -3.47
N TYR A 216 -0.28 3.66 -3.69
CA TYR A 216 0.42 2.75 -4.59
C TYR A 216 1.55 2.03 -3.86
N ASN A 217 1.86 0.82 -4.31
CA ASN A 217 3.14 0.18 -4.09
C ASN A 217 4.13 0.73 -5.14
N ASN A 218 5.12 1.50 -4.72
CA ASN A 218 6.10 2.13 -5.60
C ASN A 218 7.04 1.12 -6.28
N THR A 219 7.15 -0.11 -5.74
CA THR A 219 7.98 -1.17 -6.33
C THR A 219 7.37 -1.71 -7.62
N ASP A 220 6.06 -1.94 -7.63
CA ASP A 220 5.36 -2.59 -8.75
C ASP A 220 4.33 -1.68 -9.43
N LEU A 221 4.20 -0.43 -8.97
CA LEU A 221 3.19 0.56 -9.37
C LEU A 221 1.73 0.05 -9.26
N ASN A 222 1.50 -0.86 -8.31
CA ASN A 222 0.18 -1.45 -8.08
C ASN A 222 -0.60 -0.64 -7.05
N ALA A 223 -1.87 -0.33 -7.34
CA ALA A 223 -2.72 0.38 -6.40
C ALA A 223 -3.01 -0.47 -5.16
N LEU A 224 -2.79 0.13 -3.98
CA LEU A 224 -3.09 -0.44 -2.68
C LEU A 224 -4.49 0.04 -2.24
N GLY A 225 -5.52 -0.60 -2.78
CA GLY A 225 -6.92 -0.28 -2.52
C GLY A 225 -7.55 0.67 -3.54
N GLY A 226 -8.68 1.27 -3.17
CA GLY A 226 -9.44 2.19 -4.03
C GLY A 226 -9.08 3.67 -3.81
N VAL A 227 -9.61 4.53 -4.67
CA VAL A 227 -9.52 5.99 -4.49
C VAL A 227 -10.57 6.44 -3.48
N ASN A 228 -10.14 7.14 -2.44
CA ASN A 228 -11.04 7.83 -1.52
C ASN A 228 -11.17 9.29 -1.96
N ALA A 229 -12.38 9.73 -2.28
CA ALA A 229 -12.68 11.12 -2.62
C ALA A 229 -13.55 11.73 -1.52
N THR A 230 -13.13 12.88 -0.99
CA THR A 230 -13.82 13.60 0.09
C THR A 230 -14.04 15.05 -0.31
N SER A 231 -15.25 15.57 -0.06
CA SER A 231 -15.56 17.00 -0.17
C SER A 231 -15.02 17.72 1.06
N VAL A 232 -14.32 18.83 0.86
CA VAL A 232 -13.73 19.67 1.92
C VAL A 232 -14.15 21.11 1.66
N GLU A 233 -14.73 21.77 2.65
CA GLU A 233 -15.13 23.17 2.50
C GLU A 233 -13.89 24.07 2.30
N SER A 234 -14.04 25.12 1.50
CA SER A 234 -13.00 26.11 1.26
C SER A 234 -12.52 26.73 2.58
N GLY A 235 -11.21 26.65 2.83
CA GLY A 235 -10.58 27.14 4.07
C GLY A 235 -10.43 26.09 5.17
N ASP A 236 -11.13 24.96 5.10
CA ASP A 236 -10.98 23.87 6.06
C ASP A 236 -9.72 23.03 5.78
N SER A 237 -9.15 22.44 6.83
CA SER A 237 -8.02 21.52 6.68
C SER A 237 -8.50 20.10 6.37
N TYR A 238 -7.90 19.47 5.37
CA TYR A 238 -8.02 18.04 5.14
C TYR A 238 -6.91 17.29 5.88
N THR A 239 -7.27 16.21 6.58
CA THR A 239 -6.34 15.43 7.40
C THR A 239 -6.43 13.94 7.08
N LEU A 240 -5.26 13.30 7.00
CA LEU A 240 -5.09 11.85 6.89
C LEU A 240 -4.31 11.35 8.10
N ASP A 241 -4.90 10.43 8.86
CA ASP A 241 -4.30 9.83 10.04
C ASP A 241 -3.86 8.38 9.78
N ASN A 242 -2.82 7.91 10.49
CA ASN A 242 -2.31 6.54 10.44
C ASN A 242 -1.90 6.10 9.03
N ILE A 243 -1.11 6.93 8.35
CA ILE A 243 -0.69 6.72 6.95
C ILE A 243 0.71 6.15 6.81
N MET A 244 1.50 6.06 7.88
CA MET A 244 2.89 5.60 7.80
C MET A 244 3.00 4.10 7.50
N THR A 245 2.01 3.31 7.92
CA THR A 245 1.98 1.87 7.65
C THR A 245 0.63 1.45 7.13
N ARG A 246 0.62 0.54 6.16
CA ARG A 246 -0.59 -0.06 5.62
C ARG A 246 -0.44 -1.56 5.48
N GLU A 247 -1.46 -2.33 5.84
CA GLU A 247 -1.50 -3.78 5.64
C GLU A 247 -2.54 -4.12 4.57
N GLU A 248 -2.11 -4.79 3.50
CA GLU A 248 -2.99 -5.29 2.43
C GLU A 248 -2.60 -6.73 2.10
N ASN A 249 -3.58 -7.64 2.05
CA ASN A 249 -3.38 -9.07 1.78
C ASN A 249 -2.30 -9.74 2.65
N GLY A 250 -2.11 -9.28 3.90
CA GLY A 250 -1.11 -9.81 4.83
C GLY A 250 0.33 -9.34 4.60
N VAL A 251 0.54 -8.37 3.71
CA VAL A 251 1.83 -7.69 3.50
C VAL A 251 1.77 -6.30 4.11
N THR A 252 2.78 -5.96 4.93
CA THR A 252 2.93 -4.62 5.50
C THR A 252 3.77 -3.73 4.58
N TYR A 253 3.22 -2.58 4.27
CA TYR A 253 3.83 -1.55 3.46
C TYR A 253 4.12 -0.31 4.32
N THR A 254 5.26 0.34 4.07
CA THR A 254 5.68 1.56 4.75
C THR A 254 5.65 2.72 3.78
N LEU A 255 5.12 3.87 4.22
CA LEU A 255 5.05 5.06 3.40
C LEU A 255 6.45 5.58 3.08
N GLU A 256 6.73 5.81 1.80
CA GLU A 256 8.02 6.31 1.29
C GLU A 256 7.92 7.76 0.84
N SER A 257 6.83 8.13 0.16
CA SER A 257 6.62 9.50 -0.29
C SER A 257 5.15 9.84 -0.44
N ILE A 258 4.86 11.14 -0.38
CA ILE A 258 3.55 11.71 -0.67
C ILE A 258 3.72 12.70 -1.82
N LEU A 259 2.87 12.61 -2.83
CA LEU A 259 2.74 13.63 -3.87
C LEU A 259 1.39 14.31 -3.72
N VAL A 260 1.41 15.64 -3.74
CA VAL A 260 0.21 16.47 -3.83
C VAL A 260 0.21 17.16 -5.18
N ASN A 261 -0.83 16.92 -5.99
CA ASN A 261 -0.96 17.44 -7.35
C ASN A 261 0.27 17.13 -8.22
N GLY A 262 0.86 15.94 -8.04
CA GLY A 262 2.05 15.49 -8.76
C GLY A 262 3.37 16.06 -8.26
N THR A 263 3.37 16.90 -7.22
CA THR A 263 4.58 17.43 -6.59
C THR A 263 4.88 16.67 -5.32
N THR A 264 6.08 16.12 -5.21
CA THR A 264 6.53 15.42 -4.00
C THR A 264 6.73 16.39 -2.84
N LEU A 265 6.33 16.01 -1.63
CA LEU A 265 6.65 16.75 -0.43
C LEU A 265 8.16 16.93 -0.26
N THR A 266 8.56 18.05 0.34
CA THR A 266 9.95 18.26 0.76
C THR A 266 10.34 17.30 1.88
N GLU A 267 11.65 17.11 2.07
CA GLU A 267 12.17 16.22 3.11
C GLU A 267 11.75 16.66 4.53
N GLU A 268 11.65 17.97 4.77
CA GLU A 268 11.18 18.53 6.05
C GLU A 268 9.70 18.25 6.28
N GLU A 269 8.85 18.45 5.26
CA GLU A 269 7.42 18.15 5.32
C GLU A 269 7.18 16.66 5.53
N PHE A 270 7.89 15.80 4.79
CA PHE A 270 7.76 14.36 4.93
C PHE A 270 8.27 13.87 6.30
N SER A 271 9.34 14.46 6.82
CA SER A 271 9.84 14.16 8.17
C SER A 271 8.82 14.51 9.25
N PHE A 272 8.08 15.62 9.08
CA PHE A 272 6.98 15.96 9.99
C PHE A 272 5.89 14.89 9.95
N VAL A 273 5.46 14.46 8.76
CA VAL A 273 4.45 13.40 8.59
C VAL A 273 4.92 12.10 9.23
N SER A 274 6.17 11.70 8.98
CA SER A 274 6.74 10.45 9.51
C SER A 274 6.77 10.40 11.04
N ASN A 275 7.05 11.53 11.69
CA ASN A 275 7.10 11.61 13.15
C ASN A 275 5.73 11.68 13.82
N ASN A 276 4.72 12.22 13.14
CA ASN A 276 3.39 12.44 13.71
C ASN A 276 2.33 11.44 13.21
N ASP A 277 2.66 10.65 12.20
CA ASP A 277 1.76 9.72 11.51
C ASP A 277 0.46 10.39 11.00
N VAL A 278 0.59 11.65 10.58
CA VAL A 278 -0.50 12.50 10.11
C VAL A 278 -0.02 13.38 8.97
N PHE A 279 -0.82 13.47 7.90
CA PHE A 279 -0.68 14.47 6.85
C PHE A 279 -1.88 15.41 6.88
N SER A 280 -1.62 16.73 6.89
CA SER A 280 -2.68 17.73 6.87
C SER A 280 -2.30 18.89 5.95
N PHE A 281 -3.27 19.39 5.21
CA PHE A 281 -3.10 20.59 4.39
C PHE A 281 -4.46 21.27 4.16
N VAL A 282 -4.43 22.55 3.78
CA VAL A 282 -5.64 23.30 3.41
C VAL A 282 -5.71 23.31 1.88
N PRO A 283 -6.66 22.61 1.24
CA PRO A 283 -6.81 22.64 -0.20
C PRO A 283 -7.22 24.04 -0.68
N ASN A 284 -6.50 24.52 -1.69
CA ASN A 284 -6.79 25.78 -2.39
C ASN A 284 -7.46 25.54 -3.76
N SER A 285 -7.59 24.28 -4.14
CA SER A 285 -8.23 23.76 -5.33
C SER A 285 -8.44 22.27 -5.13
N ASN A 286 -9.12 21.62 -6.07
CA ASN A 286 -9.22 20.17 -6.04
C ASN A 286 -7.83 19.54 -6.01
N ALA A 287 -7.64 18.58 -5.11
CA ALA A 287 -6.34 18.01 -4.83
C ALA A 287 -6.31 16.52 -5.14
N SER A 288 -5.20 16.09 -5.72
CA SER A 288 -4.84 14.69 -5.90
C SER A 288 -3.67 14.36 -5.00
N ILE A 289 -3.89 13.48 -4.03
CA ILE A 289 -2.89 12.97 -3.11
C ILE A 289 -2.55 11.55 -3.52
N VAL A 290 -1.27 11.33 -3.77
CA VAL A 290 -0.72 10.01 -4.06
C VAL A 290 0.19 9.61 -2.90
N LEU A 291 -0.16 8.52 -2.23
CA LEU A 291 0.63 7.92 -1.16
C LEU A 291 1.43 6.75 -1.75
N ASN A 292 2.74 6.89 -1.84
CA ASN A 292 3.61 5.83 -2.33
C ASN A 292 4.18 5.05 -1.16
N TYR A 293 3.92 3.76 -1.15
CA TYR A 293 4.43 2.84 -0.16
C TYR A 293 5.43 1.86 -0.77
N VAL A 294 6.32 1.34 0.06
CA VAL A 294 7.23 0.24 -0.29
C VAL A 294 7.01 -0.93 0.64
N ASN A 295 7.32 -2.14 0.17
CA ASN A 295 7.23 -3.33 1.02
C ASN A 295 8.20 -3.19 2.20
N ALA A 296 7.73 -3.40 3.43
CA ALA A 296 8.53 -3.20 4.63
C ALA A 296 9.81 -4.06 4.66
N SER A 297 9.83 -5.19 3.96
CA SER A 297 11.00 -6.04 3.80
C SER A 297 12.07 -5.48 2.86
N ALA A 298 11.69 -4.66 1.87
CA ALA A 298 12.60 -4.01 0.92
C ALA A 298 13.25 -2.73 1.49
N ALA A 299 12.60 -2.06 2.45
CA ALA A 299 13.14 -0.87 3.11
C ALA A 299 14.42 -1.13 3.93
N THR A 300 14.65 -2.38 4.33
CA THR A 300 15.85 -2.79 5.07
C THR A 300 17.12 -2.92 4.21
N GLU A 301 17.00 -3.11 2.88
CA GLU A 301 18.17 -3.32 2.02
C GLU A 301 18.85 -2.00 1.56
N SER A 302 18.14 -0.87 1.60
CA SER A 302 18.70 0.43 1.18
C SER A 302 19.65 1.06 2.22
N THR A 303 19.68 0.56 3.46
CA THR A 303 20.51 1.13 4.53
C THR A 303 21.85 0.39 4.69
N GLU A 304 21.95 -0.88 4.29
CA GLU A 304 23.20 -1.67 4.42
C GLU A 304 24.17 -1.50 3.24
N GLY A 305 23.77 -0.83 2.16
CA GLY A 305 24.60 -0.65 0.96
C GLY A 305 25.59 0.53 0.97
N SER A 306 25.59 1.39 2.00
CA SER A 306 26.40 2.63 2.03
C SER A 306 27.69 2.55 2.88
N GLU A 307 28.05 1.39 3.40
CA GLU A 307 29.35 1.18 4.06
C GLU A 307 30.11 -0.01 3.44
N SER A 308 30.84 0.26 2.36
CA SER A 308 32.10 -0.44 2.06
C SER A 308 33.03 0.39 1.19
#